data_AF-M6VNX1-F1
#
_entry.id   AF-M6VNX1-F1
#
_cell.length_a   1.000
_cell.length_b   1.000
_cell.length_c   1.000
_cell.angle_alpha   90.00
_cell.angle_beta   90.00
_cell.angle_gamma   90.00
#
_symmetry.space_group_name_H-M   'P 1'
#
loop_
_entity.id
_entity.type
_entity.pdbx_description
1 polymer ?
#
loop_
_entity_poly.entity_id
_entity_poly.type
_entity_poly.pdbx_seq_one_letter_code
_entity_poly.pdbx_strand_id
1 'polypeptide(L)' 'MEIVRILIEYLADPNLPDEKTDLTPLIHSIDASSTMISILIEPIRIKGTQTE' A
#
# COMPACT_ATOMS: atom_id res chain seq x y z
N MET A 1 7.38 -9.86 3.61
CA MET A 1 5.99 -9.51 3.23
C MET A 1 5.05 -9.43 4.43
N GLU A 2 5.25 -10.27 5.45
CA GLU A 2 4.42 -10.28 6.67
C GLU A 2 4.30 -8.93 7.38
N ILE A 3 5.42 -8.19 7.51
CA ILE A 3 5.41 -6.83 8.10
C ILE A 3 4.43 -5.91 7.36
N VAL A 4 4.44 -5.91 6.03
CA VAL A 4 3.59 -5.02 5.22
C VAL A 4 2.11 -5.41 5.37
N ARG A 5 1.80 -6.71 5.48
CA ARG A 5 0.44 -7.18 5.77
C ARG A 5 -0.04 -6.68 7.14
N ILE A 6 0.78 -6.81 8.18
CA ILE A 6 0.47 -6.30 9.53
C ILE A 6 0.22 -4.79 9.49
N LEU A 7 1.04 -4.02 8.78
CA LEU A 7 0.85 -2.57 8.67
C LEU A 7 -0.49 -2.21 8.02
N ILE A 8 -0.87 -2.89 6.94
CA ILE A 8 -2.17 -2.72 6.28
C ILE A 8 -3.32 -3.09 7.22
N GLU A 9 -3.22 -4.21 7.94
CA GLU A 9 -4.22 -4.64 8.94
C GLU A 9 -4.41 -3.60 10.06
N TYR A 10 -3.34 -2.90 10.41
CA TYR A 10 -3.35 -1.80 11.39
C TYR A 10 -3.61 -0.42 10.75
N LEU A 11 -4.29 -0.39 9.60
CA LEU A 11 -4.78 0.82 8.93
C LEU A 11 -3.69 1.79 8.43
N ALA A 12 -2.45 1.31 8.23
CA ALA A 12 -1.45 2.11 7.53
C ALA A 12 -1.98 2.48 6.13
N ASP A 13 -1.82 3.75 5.74
CA ASP A 13 -2.24 4.23 4.43
C ASP A 13 -1.15 3.95 3.38
N PRO A 14 -1.36 3.01 2.44
CA PRO A 14 -0.38 2.72 1.40
C PRO A 14 -0.28 3.82 0.34
N ASN A 15 -1.15 4.84 0.38
CA ASN A 15 -1.12 5.99 -0.54
C ASN A 15 -0.47 7.23 0.09
N LEU A 16 -0.07 7.18 1.36
CA LEU A 16 0.60 8.30 2.00
C LEU A 16 2.04 8.42 1.44
N PRO A 17 2.43 9.55 0.84
CA PRO A 17 3.80 9.75 0.39
C PRO A 17 4.75 9.94 1.57
N ASP A 18 6.00 9.51 1.41
CA ASP A 18 7.04 9.83 2.37
C ASP A 18 7.59 11.25 2.18
N GLU A 19 8.04 11.88 3.26
CA GLU A 19 8.52 13.27 3.24
C GLU A 19 9.83 13.49 2.46
N LYS A 20 10.60 12.44 2.18
CA LYS A 20 11.92 12.57 1.57
C LYS A 20 11.85 12.53 0.05
N THR A 21 11.00 11.69 -0.49
CA THR A 21 10.90 11.46 -1.94
C THR A 21 9.54 11.85 -2.52
N ASP A 22 8.56 12.14 -1.66
CA ASP A 22 7.17 12.42 -2.05
C ASP A 22 6.51 11.25 -2.81
N LEU A 23 7.02 10.03 -2.61
CA LEU A 23 6.52 8.81 -3.26
C LEU A 23 5.73 7.95 -2.28
N THR A 24 4.68 7.30 -2.80
CA THR A 24 3.89 6.36 -2.02
C THR A 24 4.61 5.00 -1.88
N PRO A 25 4.28 4.20 -0.86
CA PRO A 25 4.74 2.81 -0.73
C PRO A 25 4.58 1.98 -2.01
N LEU A 26 3.52 2.22 -2.80
CA LEU A 26 3.30 1.51 -4.06
C LEU A 26 4.39 1.84 -5.09
N ILE A 27 4.78 3.11 -5.24
CA ILE A 27 5.80 3.54 -6.20
C ILE A 27 7.16 2.95 -5.82
N HIS A 28 7.52 3.00 -4.53
CA HIS A 28 8.76 2.37 -4.03
C HIS A 28 8.82 0.86 -4.29
N SER A 29 7.68 0.20 -4.42
CA SER A 29 7.61 -1.25 -4.59
C SER A 29 7.77 -1.74 -6.04
N ILE A 30 7.72 -0.83 -7.03
CA ILE A 30 7.70 -1.16 -8.47
C ILE A 30 8.90 -2.02 -8.86
N ASP A 31 10.10 -1.62 -8.43
CA ASP A 31 11.34 -2.32 -8.77
C ASP A 31 11.69 -3.45 -7.78
N ALA A 32 10.92 -3.60 -6.69
CA ALA A 32 11.24 -4.53 -5.62
C ALA A 32 10.61 -5.92 -5.82
N SER A 33 9.28 -6.00 -5.99
CA SER A 33 8.57 -7.29 -6.10
C SER A 33 7.11 -7.14 -6.52
N SER A 34 6.66 -7.97 -7.46
CA SER A 34 5.24 -8.08 -7.84
C SER A 34 4.33 -8.51 -6.69
N THR A 35 4.85 -9.28 -5.73
CA THR A 35 4.12 -9.68 -4.52
C THR A 35 3.87 -8.48 -3.60
N MET A 36 4.85 -7.56 -3.48
CA MET A 36 4.70 -6.33 -2.68
C MET A 36 3.61 -5.44 -3.29
N ILE A 37 3.67 -5.25 -4.60
CA ILE A 37 2.65 -4.53 -5.37
C ILE A 37 1.27 -5.13 -5.07
N SER A 38 1.12 -6.45 -5.17
CA SER A 38 -0.17 -7.13 -4.93
C SER A 38 -0.74 -6.88 -3.52
N ILE A 39 0.11 -6.89 -2.49
CA ILE A 39 -0.28 -6.64 -1.10
C ILE A 39 -0.73 -5.18 -0.90
N LEU A 40 -0.07 -4.23 -1.55
CA LEU A 40 -0.39 -2.80 -1.41
C LEU A 40 -1.67 -2.42 -2.18
N ILE A 41 -2.01 -3.10 -3.27
CA ILE A 41 -3.22 -2.80 -4.07
C ILE A 41 -4.48 -3.43 -3.48
N GLU A 42 -4.38 -4.61 -2.85
CA GLU A 42 -5.52 -5.32 -2.25
C GLU A 42 -6.41 -4.44 -1.34
N PRO A 43 -5.87 -3.72 -0.34
CA PRO A 43 -6.66 -2.85 0.54
C PRO A 43 -7.21 -1.59 -0.18
N ILE A 44 -6.53 -1.09 -1.22
CA ILE A 44 -6.99 0.06 -2.00
C ILE A 44 -8.30 -0.27 -2.73
N ARG A 45 -8.43 -1.50 -3.22
CA ARG A 45 -9.65 -1.96 -3.92
C ARG A 45 -10.88 -2.04 -3.01
N ILE A 46 -10.70 -2.28 -1.70
CA ILE A 46 -11.80 -2.38 -0.72
C ILE A 46 -12.39 -1.00 -0.40
N LYS A 47 -11.55 0.07 -0.40
CA LYS A 47 -12.02 1.44 -0.09
C LYS A 47 -12.77 2.12 -1.24
N GLY A 48 -12.62 1.65 -2.48
CA GLY A 48 -13.34 2.17 -3.66
C GLY A 48 -14.78 1.67 -3.82
N THR A 49 -15.24 0.72 -3.00
CA THR A 49 -16.58 0.11 -3.10
C THR A 49 -17.50 0.39 -1.91
N GLN A 50 -17.09 1.25 -0.98
CA GLN A 50 -17.97 1.76 0.08
C GLN A 50 -18.26 3.24 -0.17
N THR A 51 -19.11 3.50 -1.16
CA THR A 51 -19.94 4.71 -1.19
C THR A 51 -21.33 4.29 -0.74
N GLU A 52 -21.66 4.57 0.52
CA GLU A 52 -23.05 4.79 0.93
C GLU A 52 -23.54 6.14 0.41
#